data_AF-V3Z7G2-F1
#
_entry.id   AF-V3Z7G2-F1
#
_cell.length_a   1.000
_cell.length_b   1.000
_cell.length_c   1.000
_cell.angle_alpha   90.00
_cell.angle_beta   90.00
_cell.angle_gamma   90.00
#
_symmetry.space_group_name_H-M   'P 1'
#
loop_
_entity.id
_entity.type
_entity.pdbx_description
1 polymer ?
#
loop_
_entity_poly.entity_id
_entity_poly.type
_entity_poly.pdbx_seq_one_letter_code
_entity_poly.pdbx_strand_id
1 'polypeptide(L)'
;MSRKNKVAFIQNEEPAFIKQFKERIGYKEGPNVNTKRDEVEYDDSDDEGREKEEEKPTVVVLKPGDISQEEADKIMKEAEEPAHKIGEKITFKKPVKRTNDSEENG
;
A
#
# COMPACT_ATOMS: atom_id res chain seq x y z
N MET A 1 -26.06 24.77 -18.14
CA MET A 1 -25.75 25.58 -16.94
C MET A 1 -26.33 24.90 -15.71
N SER A 2 -25.47 24.37 -14.83
CA SER A 2 -25.88 23.67 -13.60
C SER A 2 -26.51 24.67 -12.61
N ARG A 3 -27.75 24.41 -12.18
CA ARG A 3 -28.43 25.24 -11.17
C ARG A 3 -27.80 24.96 -9.83
N LYS A 4 -27.09 25.94 -9.28
CA LYS A 4 -26.63 25.89 -7.89
C LYS A 4 -27.85 25.99 -6.97
N ASN A 5 -28.06 24.99 -6.11
CA ASN A 5 -29.12 25.00 -5.12
C ASN A 5 -28.85 26.14 -4.14
N LYS A 6 -29.74 27.13 -4.08
CA LYS A 6 -29.66 28.27 -3.17
C LYS A 6 -30.21 27.87 -1.80
N VAL A 7 -29.39 27.24 -0.98
CA VAL A 7 -29.72 26.98 0.43
C VAL A 7 -29.24 28.16 1.27
N ALA A 8 -30.17 28.82 1.96
CA ALA A 8 -29.85 29.85 2.95
C ALA A 8 -29.99 29.26 4.36
N PHE A 9 -28.99 29.49 5.19
CA PHE A 9 -29.04 29.14 6.61
C PHE A 9 -29.51 30.35 7.41
N ILE A 10 -30.55 30.17 8.22
CA ILE A 10 -31.04 31.19 9.16
C ILE A 10 -30.82 30.63 10.56
N GLN A 11 -29.97 31.31 11.34
CA GLN A 11 -29.71 30.94 12.72
C GLN A 11 -30.66 31.69 13.64
N ASN A 12 -31.72 31.02 14.09
CA ASN A 12 -32.64 31.56 15.09
C ASN A 12 -32.03 31.44 16.49
N GLU A 13 -32.41 32.34 17.40
CA GLU A 13 -32.04 32.22 18.81
C GLU A 13 -32.67 30.98 19.46
N GLU A 14 -31.96 30.39 20.42
CA GLU A 14 -32.50 29.26 21.18
C GLU A 14 -33.74 29.67 22.00
N PRO A 15 -34.82 28.88 21.95
CA PRO A 15 -36.03 29.14 22.71
C PRO A 15 -35.78 28.99 24.22
N ALA A 16 -36.54 29.74 25.03
CA ALA A 16 -36.34 29.84 26.48
C ALA A 16 -36.36 28.48 27.20
N PHE A 17 -37.20 27.54 26.77
CA PHE A 17 -37.26 26.20 27.33
C PHE A 17 -35.93 25.43 27.22
N ILE A 18 -35.28 25.47 26.05
CA ILE A 18 -34.01 24.77 25.80
C ILE A 18 -32.88 25.42 26.61
N LYS A 19 -32.85 26.75 26.68
CA LYS A 19 -31.88 27.50 27.50
C LYS A 19 -31.96 27.10 28.97
N GLN A 20 -33.16 27.11 29.56
CA GLN A 20 -33.39 26.72 30.95
C GLN A 20 -33.05 25.25 31.21
N PHE A 21 -33.36 24.36 30.25
CA PHE A 21 -33.04 22.95 30.37
C PHE A 21 -31.52 22.71 30.40
N LYS A 22 -30.79 23.28 29.44
CA LYS A 22 -29.32 23.22 29.37
C LYS A 22 -28.66 23.72 30.65
N GLU A 23 -29.16 24.83 31.21
CA GLU A 23 -28.65 25.39 32.46
C GLU A 23 -28.84 24.44 33.65
N ARG A 24 -30.05 23.86 33.81
CA ARG A 24 -30.36 22.93 34.90
C ARG A 24 -29.50 21.66 34.88
N ILE A 25 -29.18 21.16 33.69
CA ILE A 25 -28.36 19.95 33.54
C ILE A 25 -26.86 20.23 33.45
N GLY A 26 -26.45 21.51 33.50
CA GLY A 26 -25.05 21.91 33.35
C GLY A 26 -24.46 21.59 31.98
N TYR A 27 -25.28 21.65 30.92
CA TYR A 27 -24.85 21.32 29.56
C TYR A 27 -23.76 22.30 29.09
N LYS A 28 -22.63 21.74 28.65
CA LYS A 28 -21.54 22.48 28.01
C LYS A 28 -21.57 22.18 26.51
N GLU A 29 -21.61 23.22 25.70
CA GLU A 29 -21.55 23.07 24.24
C GLU A 29 -20.20 22.47 23.84
N GLY A 30 -20.24 21.44 23.00
CA GLY A 30 -19.06 20.76 22.51
C GLY A 30 -18.34 21.53 21.38
N PRO A 31 -17.24 20.96 20.85
CA PRO A 31 -16.51 21.54 19.73
C PRO A 31 -17.43 21.81 18.54
N ASN A 32 -17.31 23.00 17.95
CA ASN A 32 -18.11 23.40 16.80
C ASN A 32 -17.22 23.55 15.55
N VAL A 33 -17.78 24.00 14.43
CA VAL A 33 -16.98 24.14 13.20
C VAL A 33 -15.90 25.21 13.33
N ASN A 34 -16.13 26.26 14.13
CA ASN A 34 -15.14 27.30 14.38
C ASN A 34 -14.01 26.82 15.29
N THR A 35 -14.26 25.87 16.20
CA THR A 35 -13.19 25.31 17.05
C THR A 35 -12.12 24.55 16.25
N LYS A 36 -12.35 24.27 14.97
CA LYS A 36 -11.34 23.73 14.04
C LYS A 36 -10.34 24.78 13.55
N ARG A 37 -10.69 26.06 13.67
CA ARG A 37 -9.86 27.20 13.24
C ARG A 37 -9.03 27.76 14.39
N ASP A 38 -9.36 27.38 15.62
CA ASP A 38 -8.57 27.76 16.78
C ASP A 38 -7.17 27.17 16.64
N GLU A 39 -6.16 27.95 17.01
CA GLU A 39 -4.77 27.49 17.03
C GLU A 39 -4.66 26.44 18.13
N VAL A 40 -4.58 25.17 17.72
CA VAL A 40 -4.33 24.08 18.64
C VAL A 40 -2.85 24.16 19.00
N GLU A 41 -2.57 24.36 20.30
CA GLU A 41 -1.24 24.11 20.83
C GLU A 41 -0.98 22.61 20.64
N TYR A 42 -0.24 22.26 19.58
CA TYR A 42 0.26 20.92 19.40
C TYR A 42 1.31 20.68 20.48
N ASP A 43 1.09 19.69 21.33
CA ASP A 43 2.11 19.25 22.26
C ASP A 43 3.23 18.58 21.44
N ASP A 44 4.42 19.16 21.44
CA ASP A 44 5.62 18.57 20.81
C ASP A 44 6.00 17.21 21.43
N SER A 45 5.32 16.80 22.51
CA SER A 45 5.43 15.47 23.12
C SER A 45 4.64 14.38 22.37
N ASP A 46 3.70 14.75 21.49
CA ASP A 46 2.99 13.80 20.63
C ASP A 46 3.93 13.39 19.48
N ASP A 47 4.55 12.22 19.64
CA ASP A 47 5.50 11.61 18.69
C ASP A 47 4.83 11.24 17.34
N GLU A 48 3.53 11.52 17.18
CA GLU A 48 2.78 11.34 15.93
C GLU A 48 3.25 12.26 14.80
N GLY A 49 3.94 13.37 15.12
CA GLY A 49 4.50 14.30 14.13
C GLY A 49 5.94 14.00 13.70
N ARG A 50 6.63 13.05 14.34
CA ARG A 50 8.02 12.70 13.99
C ARG A 50 8.00 11.52 13.03
N GLU A 51 8.49 11.75 11.80
CA GLU A 51 8.73 10.67 10.84
C GLU A 51 9.60 9.59 11.51
N LYS A 52 9.05 8.39 11.62
CA LYS A 52 9.76 7.26 12.21
C LYS A 52 10.94 6.90 11.32
N GLU A 53 12.00 6.34 11.91
CA GLU A 53 13.16 5.90 11.12
C GLU A 53 12.78 4.87 10.03
N GLU A 54 11.75 4.07 10.30
CA GLU A 54 11.18 3.08 9.37
C GLU A 54 10.44 3.71 8.17
N GLU A 55 10.03 4.98 8.28
CA GLU A 55 9.31 5.71 7.22
C GLU A 55 10.28 6.43 6.26
N LYS A 56 11.56 6.53 6.63
CA LYS A 56 12.57 7.17 5.78
C LYS A 56 12.83 6.33 4.52
N PRO A 57 13.00 6.97 3.35
CA PRO A 57 13.26 6.25 2.11
C PRO A 57 14.57 5.47 2.20
N THR A 58 14.57 4.22 1.72
CA THR A 58 15.79 3.42 1.61
C THR A 58 16.63 3.93 0.44
N VAL A 59 17.84 4.42 0.74
CA VAL A 59 18.79 4.87 -0.28
C VAL A 59 19.65 3.69 -0.73
N VAL A 60 19.45 3.23 -1.96
CA VAL A 60 20.26 2.17 -2.58
C VAL A 60 21.30 2.80 -3.51
N VAL A 61 22.58 2.50 -3.28
CA VAL A 61 23.70 2.92 -4.14
C VAL A 61 24.26 1.69 -4.83
N LEU A 62 24.23 1.68 -6.16
CA LEU A 62 24.77 0.58 -6.97
C LEU A 62 26.30 0.54 -6.84
N LYS A 63 26.81 -0.63 -6.47
CA LYS A 63 28.24 -0.95 -6.39
C LYS A 63 28.72 -1.56 -7.71
N PRO A 64 30.04 -1.52 -8.00
CA PRO A 64 30.59 -2.25 -9.13
C PRO A 64 30.28 -3.74 -8.99
N GLY A 65 29.54 -4.29 -9.97
CA GLY A 65 29.05 -5.69 -9.95
C GLY A 65 27.55 -5.83 -9.68
N ASP A 66 26.87 -4.76 -9.26
CA ASP A 66 25.41 -4.76 -9.19
C ASP A 66 24.82 -4.66 -10.60
N ILE A 67 23.72 -5.40 -10.84
CA ILE A 67 23.02 -5.38 -12.12
C ILE A 67 22.25 -4.08 -12.30
N SER A 68 22.32 -3.54 -13.52
CA SER A 68 21.51 -2.38 -13.90
C SER A 68 20.03 -2.77 -14.04
N GLN A 69 19.15 -1.77 -14.02
CA GLN A 69 17.71 -2.00 -14.17
C GLN A 69 17.39 -2.76 -15.48
N GLU A 70 18.05 -2.41 -16.57
CA GLU A 70 17.85 -3.06 -17.88
C GLU A 70 18.26 -4.53 -17.87
N GLU A 71 19.34 -4.87 -17.16
CA GLU A 71 19.80 -6.26 -17.03
C GLU A 71 18.88 -7.07 -16.11
N ALA A 72 18.40 -6.47 -15.02
CA ALA A 72 17.44 -7.10 -14.13
C ALA A 72 16.13 -7.43 -14.86
N ASP A 73 15.59 -6.47 -15.63
CA ASP A 73 14.37 -6.64 -16.41
C ASP A 73 14.53 -7.75 -17.47
N LYS A 74 15.72 -7.85 -18.09
CA LYS A 74 16.02 -8.90 -19.06
C LYS A 74 16.09 -10.28 -18.40
N ILE A 75 16.74 -10.40 -17.23
CA ILE A 75 16.82 -11.66 -16.48
C ILE A 75 15.43 -12.10 -16.01
N MET A 76 14.61 -11.18 -15.49
CA MET A 76 13.24 -11.49 -15.09
C MET A 76 12.40 -11.97 -16.27
N LYS A 77 12.50 -11.30 -17.41
CA LYS A 77 11.79 -11.69 -18.63
C LYS A 77 12.23 -13.06 -19.15
N GLU A 78 13.53 -13.36 -19.10
CA GLU A 78 14.08 -14.67 -19.49
C GLU A 78 13.69 -15.78 -18.49
N ALA A 79 13.51 -15.45 -17.21
CA ALA A 79 13.02 -16.39 -16.19
C ALA A 79 11.50 -16.64 -16.29
N GLU A 80 10.73 -15.66 -16.76
CA GLU A 80 9.29 -15.80 -17.04
C GLU A 80 8.99 -16.54 -18.34
N GLU A 81 9.92 -16.53 -19.31
CA GLU A 81 9.81 -17.38 -20.49
C GLU A 81 9.97 -18.85 -20.08
N PRO A 82 8.92 -19.70 -20.24
CA PRO A 82 9.03 -21.09 -19.83
C PRO A 82 10.12 -21.75 -20.68
N ALA A 83 11.12 -22.36 -20.02
CA ALA A 83 12.28 -23.00 -20.67
C ALA A 83 11.89 -23.99 -21.78
N HIS A 84 10.65 -24.47 -21.78
CA HIS A 84 10.00 -25.18 -22.87
C HIS A 84 8.69 -24.47 -23.24
N LYS A 85 8.47 -24.23 -24.53
CA LYS A 85 7.18 -23.70 -25.00
C LYS A 85 6.10 -24.71 -24.63
N ILE A 86 5.18 -24.30 -23.76
CA ILE A 86 4.01 -25.09 -23.36
C ILE A 86 3.24 -25.42 -24.64
N GLY A 87 3.24 -26.70 -25.05
CA GLY A 87 2.60 -27.18 -26.28
C GLY A 87 3.52 -27.89 -27.28
N GLU A 88 4.85 -27.85 -27.10
CA GLU A 88 5.76 -28.63 -27.95
C GLU A 88 5.70 -30.14 -27.60
N LYS A 89 5.68 -30.99 -28.64
CA LYS A 89 5.51 -32.44 -28.50
C LYS A 89 6.77 -33.09 -27.96
N ILE A 90 6.73 -33.54 -26.70
CA ILE A 90 7.82 -34.29 -26.08
C ILE A 90 7.89 -35.70 -26.69
N THR A 91 9.02 -36.05 -27.30
CA THR A 91 9.27 -37.41 -27.82
C THR A 91 10.33 -38.11 -26.98
N PHE A 92 9.97 -39.21 -26.33
CA PHE A 92 10.90 -40.05 -25.60
C PHE A 92 11.58 -41.04 -26.55
N LYS A 93 12.92 -41.02 -26.62
CA LYS A 93 13.68 -42.06 -27.31
C LYS A 93 13.77 -43.29 -26.41
N LYS A 94 13.42 -44.45 -26.96
CA LYS A 94 13.57 -45.74 -26.27
C LYS A 94 15.05 -45.92 -25.87
N PRO A 95 15.35 -46.22 -24.59
CA PRO A 95 16.71 -46.54 -24.20
C PRO A 95 17.16 -47.82 -24.92
N VAL A 96 18.38 -47.80 -25.46
CA VAL A 96 19.00 -48.98 -26.07
C VAL A 96 19.16 -50.03 -24.98
N LYS A 97 18.60 -51.22 -25.22
CA LYS A 97 18.71 -52.36 -24.29
C LYS A 97 20.20 -52.69 -24.18
N ARG A 98 20.78 -52.57 -22.99
CA ARG A 98 22.14 -53.06 -22.74
C ARG A 98 22.17 -54.53 -23.16
N THR A 99 22.94 -54.88 -24.17
CA THR A 99 23.30 -56.28 -24.41
C THR A 99 24.19 -56.67 -23.23
N ASN A 100 23.70 -57.57 -22.38
CA ASN A 100 24.58 -58.27 -21.47
C ASN A 100 25.44 -59.19 -22.35
N ASP A 101 26.63 -58.72 -22.74
CA ASP A 101 27.71 -59.63 -23.11
C ASP A 101 28.19 -60.30 -21.83
N SER A 102 27.43 -61.30 -21.41
CA SER A 102 27.97 -62.40 -20.64
C SER A 102 28.70 -63.32 -21.63
N GLU A 103 30.01 -63.39 -21.45
CA GLU A 103 30.92 -64.54 -21.64
C GLU A 103 32.17 -64.27 -22.50
N GLU A 104 33.30 -64.58 -21.84
CA GLU A 104 34.63 -64.95 -22.36
C GLU A 104 35.64 -63.86 -22.81
N ASN A 105 36.46 -63.43 -21.85
CA ASN A 105 37.92 -63.62 -21.97
C ASN A 105 38.28 -64.59 -20.81
N GLY A 106 38.87 -65.77 -21.02
CA GLY A 106 39.99 -66.05 -21.91
C GLY A 106 41.26 -65.63 -21.21
#